data_AF-A0A3A5VC45-F1
#
_entry.id   AF-A0A3A5VC45-F1
#
_cell.length_a   1.000
_cell.length_b   1.000
_cell.length_c   1.000
_cell.angle_alpha   90.00
_cell.angle_beta   90.00
_cell.angle_gamma   90.00
#
_symmetry.space_group_name_H-M   'P 1'
#
loop_
_entity.id
_entity.type
_entity.pdbx_description
1 polymer ?
#
loop_
_entity_poly.entity_id
_entity_poly.type
_entity_poly.pdbx_seq_one_letter_code
_entity_poly.pdbx_strand_id
1 'polypeptide(L)' 'MPKTPLPWTPHEEDVFIESLESGYAPSELSTYHGRTPEELIEKIVELYSKGDLVVLSAATFDALLRRSTQ' A
#
# COMPACT_ATOMS: atom_id res chain seq x y z
N MET A 1 9.76 -26.02 -1.30
CA MET A 1 10.35 -24.95 -2.13
C MET A 1 9.64 -23.66 -1.76
N PRO A 2 10.33 -22.58 -1.37
CA PRO A 2 9.66 -21.29 -1.25
C PRO A 2 9.08 -20.96 -2.63
N LYS A 3 7.78 -20.72 -2.71
CA LYS A 3 7.16 -20.23 -3.95
C LYS A 3 7.74 -18.86 -4.19
N THR A 4 8.43 -18.66 -5.31
CA THR A 4 8.81 -17.31 -5.74
C THR A 4 7.51 -16.52 -5.92
N PRO A 5 7.35 -15.35 -5.28
CA PRO A 5 6.16 -14.54 -5.46
C PRO A 5 5.99 -14.21 -6.95
N LEU A 6 4.76 -14.27 -7.44
CA LEU A 6 4.49 -13.83 -8.81
C LEU A 6 4.83 -12.32 -8.91
N PRO A 7 5.46 -11.89 -10.02
CA PRO A 7 5.76 -10.49 -10.22
C PRO A 7 4.46 -9.67 -10.23
N TRP A 8 4.50 -8.48 -9.63
CA TRP A 8 3.38 -7.55 -9.66
C TRP A 8 3.19 -7.00 -11.07
N THR A 9 1.95 -6.97 -11.53
CA THR A 9 1.57 -6.20 -12.72
C THR A 9 1.26 -4.75 -12.33
N PRO A 10 1.43 -3.77 -13.24
CA PRO A 10 1.08 -2.38 -12.95
C PRO A 10 -0.35 -2.21 -12.45
N HIS A 11 -1.31 -2.95 -13.03
CA HIS A 11 -2.70 -2.89 -12.60
C HIS A 11 -2.92 -3.42 -11.17
N GLU A 12 -2.23 -4.50 -10.79
CA GLU A 12 -2.27 -5.00 -9.41
C GLU A 12 -1.69 -3.98 -8.42
N GLU A 13 -0.64 -3.26 -8.82
CA GLU A 13 -0.06 -2.18 -8.01
C GLU A 13 -1.03 -1.03 -7.83
N ASP A 14 -1.66 -0.55 -8.91
CA ASP A 14 -2.66 0.53 -8.86
C ASP A 14 -3.81 0.19 -7.90
N VAL A 15 -4.37 -1.01 -8.03
CA VAL A 15 -5.46 -1.50 -7.16
C VAL A 15 -5.01 -1.63 -5.70
N PHE A 16 -3.77 -2.05 -5.48
CA PHE A 16 -3.22 -2.14 -4.13
C PHE A 16 -3.04 -0.77 -3.50
N ILE A 17 -2.53 0.22 -4.25
CA ILE A 17 -2.38 1.60 -3.79
C ILE A 17 -3.75 2.20 -3.46
N GLU A 18 -4.74 2.07 -4.33
CA GLU A 18 -6.11 2.56 -4.08
C GLU A 18 -6.71 1.95 -2.80
N SER A 19 -6.43 0.67 -2.55
CA SER A 19 -6.86 -0.02 -1.33
C SER A 19 -6.18 0.55 -0.07
N LEU A 20 -4.88 0.85 -0.14
CA LEU A 20 -4.14 1.48 0.96
C LEU A 20 -4.65 2.90 1.23
N GLU A 21 -4.93 3.68 0.19
CA GLU A 21 -5.51 5.03 0.30
C GLU A 21 -6.92 5.01 0.91
N SER A 22 -7.67 3.94 0.67
CA SER A 22 -8.97 3.68 1.29
C SER A 22 -8.88 3.23 2.76
N GLY A 23 -7.66 3.03 3.28
CA GLY A 23 -7.38 2.71 4.68
C GLY A 23 -7.38 1.22 5.03
N TYR A 24 -7.38 0.33 4.04
CA TYR A 24 -7.32 -1.11 4.30
C TYR A 24 -5.93 -1.55 4.75
N ALA A 25 -5.87 -2.43 5.76
CA ALA A 25 -4.63 -3.01 6.24
C ALA A 25 -4.18 -4.20 5.35
N PRO A 26 -2.86 -4.49 5.27
CA PRO A 26 -2.36 -5.65 4.52
C PRO A 26 -2.99 -6.99 4.90
N SER A 27 -3.37 -7.17 6.18
CA SER A 27 -4.07 -8.38 6.64
C SER A 27 -5.43 -8.54 5.97
N GLU A 28 -6.14 -7.43 5.73
CA GLU A 28 -7.46 -7.42 5.08
C GLU A 28 -7.34 -7.63 3.56
N LEU A 29 -6.24 -7.17 2.97
CA LEU A 29 -5.97 -7.24 1.53
C LEU A 29 -5.36 -8.57 1.08
N SER A 30 -4.79 -9.36 2.01
CA SER A 30 -4.10 -10.63 1.72
C SER A 30 -4.90 -11.59 0.83
N THR A 31 -6.19 -11.77 1.16
CA THR A 31 -7.08 -12.67 0.41
C THR A 31 -7.44 -12.09 -0.96
N TYR A 32 -7.64 -10.78 -1.06
CA TYR A 32 -8.04 -10.11 -2.30
C TYR A 32 -6.91 -10.10 -3.34
N HIS A 33 -5.67 -9.89 -2.90
CA HIS A 33 -4.50 -9.90 -3.78
C HIS A 33 -3.88 -11.29 -3.96
N GLY A 34 -4.37 -12.31 -3.25
CA GLY A 34 -3.81 -13.67 -3.30
C GLY A 34 -2.35 -13.74 -2.82
N ARG A 35 -1.96 -12.85 -1.89
CA ARG A 35 -0.60 -12.68 -1.37
C ARG A 35 -0.60 -12.73 0.16
N THR A 36 0.51 -13.11 0.77
CA THR A 36 0.62 -13.07 2.23
C THR A 36 0.73 -11.62 2.71
N PRO A 37 0.34 -11.32 3.98
CA PRO A 37 0.55 -10.00 4.55
C PRO A 37 2.01 -9.53 4.45
N GLU A 38 2.98 -10.43 4.60
CA GLU A 38 4.41 -10.14 4.46
C GLU A 38 4.77 -9.69 3.05
N GLU A 39 4.29 -10.38 2.01
CA GLU A 39 4.50 -9.99 0.60
C GLU A 39 3.89 -8.62 0.29
N LEU A 40 2.74 -8.30 0.89
CA LEU A 40 2.09 -7.00 0.77
C LEU A 40 2.88 -5.89 1.50
N ILE A 41 3.43 -6.18 2.68
CA ILE A 41 4.29 -5.26 3.43
C ILE A 41 5.59 -4.99 2.66
N GLU A 42 6.22 -6.03 2.09
CA GLU A 42 7.39 -5.87 1.23
C GLU A 42 7.07 -4.97 0.03
N LYS A 43 5.88 -5.13 -0.56
CA LYS A 43 5.44 -4.26 -1.66
C LYS A 43 5.26 -2.81 -1.23
N ILE A 44 4.69 -2.55 -0.05
CA ILE A 44 4.57 -1.20 0.52
C ILE A 44 5.96 -0.55 0.66
N VAL A 45 6.94 -1.29 1.17
CA VAL A 45 8.32 -0.80 1.31
C VAL A 45 8.92 -0.49 -0.05
N GLU A 46 8.71 -1.34 -1.05
CA GLU A 46 9.16 -1.12 -2.43
C GLU A 46 8.56 0.16 -3.03
N LEU A 47 7.23 0.33 -2.97
CA LEU A 47 6.52 1.50 -3.49
C LEU A 47 6.96 2.79 -2.79
N TYR A 48 7.14 2.74 -1.47
CA TYR A 48 7.67 3.86 -0.71
C TYR A 48 9.09 4.23 -1.15
N SER A 49 9.95 3.24 -1.37
CA SER A 49 11.33 3.46 -1.81
C SER A 49 11.45 4.10 -3.20
N LYS A 50 10.47 3.85 -4.07
CA LYS A 50 10.38 4.43 -5.42
C LYS A 50 9.77 5.84 -5.42
N GLY A 51 9.07 6.21 -4.35
CA GLY A 51 8.31 7.46 -4.26
C GLY A 51 6.89 7.37 -4.81
N ASP A 52 6.42 6.17 -5.14
CA ASP A 52 5.07 5.91 -5.65
C ASP A 52 4.02 5.86 -4.51
N LEU A 53 4.47 5.71 -3.27
CA LEU A 53 3.63 5.71 -2.06
C LEU A 53 4.24 6.60 -0.98
N VAL A 54 3.41 7.44 -0.35
CA VAL A 54 3.81 8.24 0.82
C VAL A 54 3.03 7.77 2.04
N VAL A 55 3.72 7.30 3.07
CA VAL A 55 3.12 6.94 4.34
C VAL A 55 3.17 8.14 5.29
N LEU A 56 2.00 8.59 5.72
CA LEU A 56 1.87 9.69 6.68
C LEU A 56 1.36 9.16 8.03
N SER A 57 1.85 9.74 9.12
CA SER A 57 1.16 9.57 10.40
C SER A 57 -0.22 10.21 10.34
N ALA A 58 -1.19 9.68 11.10
CA ALA A 58 -2.54 10.25 11.15
C ALA A 58 -2.53 11.75 11.48
N ALA A 59 -1.70 12.17 12.46
CA ALA A 59 -1.55 13.58 12.81
C ALA A 59 -1.00 14.44 11.67
N THR A 60 -0.06 13.90 10.88
CA THR A 60 0.50 14.57 9.69
C THR A 60 -0.55 14.68 8.59
N PHE A 61 -1.32 13.62 8.36
CA PHE A 61 -2.40 13.60 7.38
C PHE A 61 -3.50 14.61 7.74
N ASP A 62 -3.92 14.65 9.01
CA ASP A 62 -4.87 15.64 9.51
C ASP A 62 -4.37 17.08 9.31
N ALA A 63 -3.09 17.32 9.56
CA ALA A 63 -2.48 18.63 9.34
C ALA A 63 -2.47 19.01 7.85
N LEU A 64 -2.21 18.06 6.96
CA LEU A 64 -2.26 18.26 5.52
C LEU A 64 -3.67 18.61 5.05
N LEU A 65 -4.69 17.86 5.48
CA LEU A 65 -6.10 18.12 5.15
C LEU A 65 -6.58 19.48 5.64
N ARG A 66 -6.19 19.89 6.86
CA ARG A 66 -6.50 21.22 7.39
C ARG A 66 -5.88 22.35 6.57
N ARG A 67 -4.70 22.13 5.99
CA ARG A 67 -4.03 23.12 5.14
C ARG A 67 -4.67 23.22 3.76
N SER A 68 -5.12 22.12 3.17
CA SER A 68 -5.69 22.09 1.81
C SER A 68 -7.12 22.63 1.71
N THR A 69 -7.78 22.81 2.86
CA THR A 69 -9.16 23.33 2.97
C THR A 69 -9.24 24.82 3.31
N GLN A 70 -8.07 25.48 3.46
CA GLN A 70 -7.91 26.93 3.63
C GLN A 70 -7.48 27.57 2.32
#